data_AF-A0A9X7C7R2-F1
#
_entry.id   AF-A0A9X7C7R2-F1
#
_cell.length_a   1.000
_cell.length_b   1.000
_cell.length_c   1.000
_cell.angle_alpha   90.00
_cell.angle_beta   90.00
_cell.angle_gamma   90.00
#
_symmetry.space_group_name_H-M   'P 1'
#
loop_
_entity.id
_entity.type
_entity.pdbx_description
1 polymer ?
#
loop_
_entity_poly.entity_id
_entity_poly.type
_entity_poly.pdbx_seq_one_letter_code
_entity_poly.pdbx_strand_id
1 'polypeptide(L)'
;MFVKINLKSIENGDISVNIGSANHDLKRVIECFKVEGFDISNWYLVEITAIESARVYCFKNWDGYYVDILIDANNQVTPNYFKNHDVDRYSLFQAKSIREAIRLYEIIYNPILDKE
;
A
#
# COMPACT_ATOMS: atom_id res chain seq x y z
N MET A 1 -6.47 7.04 -7.34
CA MET A 1 -7.08 8.11 -6.51
C MET A 1 -6.20 8.33 -5.31
N PHE A 2 -5.64 9.53 -5.15
CA PHE A 2 -4.85 9.87 -3.97
C PHE A 2 -5.76 10.21 -2.79
N VAL A 3 -5.43 9.66 -1.64
CA VAL A 3 -6.11 9.85 -0.36
C VAL A 3 -5.07 10.00 0.75
N LYS A 4 -5.50 10.32 1.97
CA LYS A 4 -4.64 10.21 3.16
C LYS A 4 -5.51 9.79 4.33
N ILE A 5 -5.69 8.50 4.49
CA ILE A 5 -6.60 7.93 5.49
C ILE A 5 -5.81 7.02 6.41
N ASN A 6 -5.87 7.28 7.71
CA ASN A 6 -5.18 6.47 8.70
C ASN A 6 -5.83 5.08 8.83
N LEU A 7 -5.02 4.02 8.90
CA LEU A 7 -5.53 2.65 9.01
C LEU A 7 -6.28 2.40 10.33
N LYS A 8 -5.86 3.03 11.43
CA LYS A 8 -6.55 2.92 12.72
C LYS A 8 -7.96 3.52 12.66
N SER A 9 -8.14 4.64 11.96
CA SER A 9 -9.47 5.23 11.75
C SER A 9 -10.40 4.34 10.92
N ILE A 10 -9.85 3.63 9.92
CA ILE A 10 -10.63 2.64 9.14
C ILE A 10 -11.00 1.44 10.02
N GLU A 11 -10.05 0.94 10.82
CA GLU A 11 -10.29 -0.17 11.75
C GLU A 11 -11.42 0.14 12.74
N ASN A 12 -11.38 1.33 13.36
CA ASN A 12 -12.37 1.77 14.33
C ASN A 12 -13.76 2.01 13.70
N GLY A 13 -13.85 2.10 12.38
CA GLY A 13 -15.07 2.51 11.67
C GLY A 13 -15.32 4.01 11.69
N ASP A 14 -14.35 4.82 12.11
CA ASP A 14 -14.42 6.29 12.11
C ASP A 14 -14.52 6.82 10.66
N ILE A 15 -13.90 6.11 9.72
CA ILE A 15 -13.87 6.46 8.30
C ILE A 15 -14.21 5.22 7.47
N SER A 16 -15.09 5.38 6.47
CA SER A 16 -15.35 4.37 5.44
C SER A 16 -14.89 4.85 4.06
N VAL A 17 -14.23 3.96 3.31
CA VAL A 17 -13.83 4.20 1.93
C VAL A 17 -14.96 3.71 1.01
N ASN A 18 -15.80 4.63 0.55
CA ASN A 18 -16.99 4.33 -0.26
C ASN A 18 -16.66 4.07 -1.74
N ILE A 19 -15.74 3.15 -2.02
CA ILE A 19 -15.30 2.78 -3.36
C ILE A 19 -15.36 1.26 -3.52
N GLY A 20 -16.38 0.77 -4.23
CA GLY A 20 -16.55 -0.64 -4.52
C GLY A 20 -16.37 -1.53 -3.27
N SER A 21 -15.45 -2.48 -3.36
CA SER A 21 -15.10 -3.43 -2.29
C SER A 21 -14.02 -2.93 -1.31
N ALA A 22 -13.59 -1.66 -1.40
CA ALA A 22 -12.41 -1.15 -0.68
C ALA A 22 -12.50 -1.33 0.84
N ASN A 23 -13.64 -1.09 1.48
CA ASN A 23 -13.77 -1.30 2.93
C ASN A 23 -13.54 -2.76 3.34
N HIS A 24 -14.02 -3.71 2.54
CA HIS A 24 -13.85 -5.13 2.84
C HIS A 24 -12.41 -5.59 2.60
N ASP A 25 -11.80 -5.07 1.54
CA ASP A 25 -10.39 -5.27 1.23
C ASP A 25 -9.49 -4.74 2.35
N LEU A 26 -9.71 -3.49 2.77
CA LEU A 26 -8.91 -2.82 3.79
C LEU A 26 -8.97 -3.54 5.14
N LYS A 27 -10.10 -4.17 5.50
CA LYS A 27 -10.17 -5.02 6.70
C LYS A 27 -9.18 -6.20 6.63
N ARG A 28 -9.07 -6.87 5.48
CA ARG A 28 -8.12 -7.96 5.29
C ARG A 28 -6.68 -7.47 5.31
N VAL A 29 -6.42 -6.33 4.66
CA VAL A 29 -5.08 -5.72 4.65
C VAL A 29 -4.65 -5.35 6.08
N ILE A 30 -5.52 -4.71 6.86
CA ILE A 30 -5.25 -4.36 8.26
C ILE A 30 -4.87 -5.60 9.08
N GLU A 31 -5.57 -6.73 8.90
CA GLU A 31 -5.21 -7.97 9.56
C GLU A 31 -3.80 -8.46 9.16
N CYS A 32 -3.40 -8.35 7.89
CA CYS A 32 -2.02 -8.68 7.48
C CYS A 32 -0.97 -7.80 8.20
N PHE A 33 -1.21 -6.49 8.33
CA PHE A 33 -0.31 -5.61 9.08
C PHE A 33 -0.20 -6.03 10.55
N LYS A 34 -1.32 -6.37 11.19
CA LYS A 34 -1.32 -6.83 12.59
C LYS A 34 -0.60 -8.16 12.79
N VAL A 35 -0.83 -9.12 11.89
CA VAL A 35 -0.18 -10.45 11.94
C VAL A 35 1.35 -10.31 11.88
N GLU A 36 1.85 -9.35 11.10
CA GLU A 36 3.29 -9.06 11.03
C GLU A 36 3.80 -8.13 12.16
N GLY A 37 2.93 -7.72 13.09
CA GLY A 37 3.28 -6.92 14.27
C GLY A 37 3.47 -5.43 14.01
N PHE A 38 2.90 -4.89 12.92
CA PHE A 38 2.97 -3.45 12.66
C PHE A 38 1.95 -2.67 13.49
N ASP A 39 2.38 -1.51 14.00
CA ASP A 39 1.47 -0.52 14.57
C ASP A 39 0.74 0.22 13.45
N ILE A 40 -0.49 -0.18 13.17
CA ILE A 40 -1.34 0.41 12.13
C ILE A 40 -1.67 1.89 12.35
N SER A 41 -1.50 2.42 13.56
CA SER A 41 -1.71 3.86 13.80
C SER A 41 -0.66 4.73 13.09
N ASN A 42 0.50 4.15 12.77
CA ASN A 42 1.56 4.79 11.99
C ASN A 42 1.31 4.75 10.47
N TRP A 43 0.30 3.99 9.99
CA TRP A 43 0.12 3.73 8.56
C TRP A 43 -1.08 4.45 7.96
N TYR A 44 -0.90 4.94 6.73
CA TYR A 44 -1.89 5.69 5.97
C TYR A 44 -2.09 5.04 4.60
N LEU A 45 -3.35 4.84 4.22
CA LEU A 45 -3.73 4.63 2.83
C LEU A 45 -3.52 5.94 2.08
N VAL A 46 -2.63 5.92 1.07
CA VAL A 46 -2.27 7.11 0.28
C VAL A 46 -2.78 7.04 -1.15
N GLU A 47 -3.03 5.85 -1.68
CA GLU A 47 -3.56 5.68 -3.02
C GLU A 47 -4.38 4.39 -3.15
N ILE A 48 -5.46 4.49 -3.92
CA ILE A 48 -6.21 3.33 -4.43
C ILE A 48 -6.18 3.38 -5.95
N THR A 49 -5.71 2.32 -6.58
CA THR A 49 -5.68 2.18 -8.05
C THR A 49 -6.01 0.73 -8.45
N ALA A 50 -6.02 0.46 -9.75
CA ALA A 50 -6.21 -0.88 -10.30
C ALA A 50 -5.21 -1.11 -11.43
N ILE A 51 -4.65 -2.32 -11.48
CA ILE A 51 -3.75 -2.75 -12.54
C ILE A 51 -4.30 -4.08 -13.05
N GLU A 52 -4.66 -4.12 -14.33
CA GLU A 52 -5.26 -5.29 -14.96
C GLU A 52 -6.47 -5.83 -14.17
N SER A 53 -6.33 -7.03 -13.59
CA SER A 53 -7.35 -7.73 -12.79
C SER A 53 -7.17 -7.57 -11.27
N ALA A 54 -6.20 -6.76 -10.83
CA ALA A 54 -5.88 -6.54 -9.44
C ALA A 54 -6.27 -5.14 -8.94
N ARG A 55 -6.73 -5.09 -7.70
CA ARG A 55 -6.92 -3.84 -6.95
C ARG A 55 -5.64 -3.54 -6.18
N VAL A 56 -5.19 -2.30 -6.19
CA VAL A 56 -3.93 -1.89 -5.58
C VAL A 56 -4.20 -0.83 -4.51
N TYR A 57 -3.63 -1.04 -3.32
CA TYR A 57 -3.69 -0.12 -2.20
C TYR A 57 -2.27 0.25 -1.78
N CYS A 58 -1.91 1.51 -1.93
CA CYS A 58 -0.60 2.02 -1.53
C CYS A 58 -0.67 2.57 -0.11
N PHE A 59 0.28 2.15 0.73
CA PHE A 59 0.38 2.61 2.11
C PHE A 59 1.72 3.28 2.36
N LYS A 60 1.68 4.33 3.18
CA LYS A 60 2.85 5.06 3.66
C LYS A 60 2.79 5.19 5.18
N ASN A 61 3.92 5.11 5.86
CA ASN A 61 4.01 5.45 7.29
C ASN A 61 4.70 6.81 7.54
N TRP A 62 4.71 7.27 8.80
CA TRP A 62 5.36 8.55 9.16
C TRP A 62 6.88 8.56 8.93
N ASP A 63 7.52 7.39 9.02
CA ASP A 63 8.96 7.23 8.80
C ASP A 63 9.35 7.25 7.31
N GLY A 64 8.37 7.37 6.41
CA GLY A 64 8.60 7.43 4.97
C GLY A 64 8.70 6.08 4.28
N TYR A 65 8.39 4.98 4.96
CA TYR A 65 8.29 3.65 4.34
C TYR A 65 7.01 3.51 3.53
N TYR A 66 7.12 2.74 2.44
CA TYR A 66 6.03 2.44 1.54
C TYR A 66 5.83 0.93 1.39
N VAL A 67 4.59 0.54 1.11
CA VAL A 67 4.25 -0.81 0.67
C VAL A 67 2.99 -0.75 -0.19
N ASP A 68 2.98 -1.53 -1.26
CA ASP A 68 1.83 -1.69 -2.13
C ASP A 68 1.19 -3.05 -1.86
N ILE A 69 -0.13 -3.07 -1.66
CA ILE A 69 -0.87 -4.29 -1.41
C ILE A 69 -1.79 -4.54 -2.59
N LEU A 70 -1.61 -5.68 -3.24
CA LEU A 70 -2.46 -6.14 -4.33
C LEU A 70 -3.50 -7.11 -3.81
N ILE A 71 -4.71 -6.98 -4.33
CA ILE A 71 -5.79 -7.92 -4.10
C ILE A 71 -6.32 -8.39 -5.45
N ASP A 72 -6.08 -9.66 -5.75
CA ASP A 72 -6.47 -10.27 -7.01
C ASP A 72 -7.99 -10.57 -7.08
N ALA A 73 -8.40 -11.15 -8.20
CA ALA A 73 -9.79 -11.58 -8.41
C ALA A 73 -10.26 -12.69 -7.44
N ASN A 74 -9.32 -13.47 -6.89
CA ASN A 74 -9.59 -14.51 -5.89
C ASN A 74 -9.58 -13.95 -4.46
N ASN A 75 -9.42 -12.62 -4.29
CA ASN A 75 -9.27 -11.94 -3.01
C ASN A 75 -7.99 -12.30 -2.23
N GLN A 76 -6.97 -12.81 -2.91
CA GLN A 76 -5.67 -13.03 -2.30
C GLN A 76 -4.95 -11.70 -2.09
N VAL A 77 -4.53 -11.45 -0.86
CA VAL A 77 -3.77 -10.25 -0.46
C VAL A 77 -2.28 -10.55 -0.62
N THR A 78 -1.58 -9.78 -1.46
CA THR A 78 -0.13 -9.92 -1.65
C THR A 78 0.59 -8.60 -1.40
N PRO A 79 1.63 -8.59 -0.56
CA PRO A 79 2.49 -7.42 -0.42
C PRO A 79 3.45 -7.33 -1.60
N ASN A 80 3.64 -6.12 -2.09
CA ASN A 80 4.46 -5.83 -3.25
C ASN A 80 5.32 -4.60 -2.99
N TYR A 81 6.39 -4.50 -3.77
CA TYR A 81 7.34 -3.40 -3.74
C TYR A 81 7.71 -3.00 -5.16
N PHE A 82 8.00 -1.72 -5.35
CA PHE A 82 8.53 -1.24 -6.61
C PHE A 82 10.04 -1.40 -6.67
N LYS A 83 10.53 -1.76 -7.86
CA LYS A 83 11.93 -1.51 -8.24
C LYS A 83 12.01 -0.49 -9.35
N ASN A 84 13.05 0.32 -9.27
CA ASN A 84 13.37 1.32 -10.26
C ASN A 84 14.37 0.72 -11.25
N HIS A 85 13.98 0.62 -12.52
CA HIS A 85 14.86 0.13 -13.59
C HIS A 85 15.47 1.25 -14.43
N ASP A 86 14.88 2.46 -14.40
CA ASP A 86 15.36 3.71 -15.00
C ASP A 86 14.28 4.80 -14.82
N VAL A 87 14.53 6.03 -15.29
CA VAL A 87 13.52 7.10 -15.39
C VAL A 87 12.23 6.56 -16.04
N ASP A 88 11.12 6.67 -15.31
CA ASP A 88 9.79 6.23 -15.71
C ASP A 88 9.64 4.72 -16.00
N ARG A 89 10.60 3.89 -15.54
CA ARG A 89 10.56 2.43 -15.69
C ARG A 89 10.50 1.75 -14.34
N TYR A 90 9.27 1.58 -13.86
CA TYR A 90 8.98 0.91 -12.59
C TYR A 90 8.35 -0.45 -12.84
N SER A 91 8.81 -1.45 -12.10
CA SER A 91 8.17 -2.77 -12.08
C SER A 91 7.75 -3.08 -10.66
N LEU A 92 6.56 -3.68 -10.53
CA LEU A 92 6.04 -4.15 -9.26
C LEU A 92 6.42 -5.61 -9.07
N PHE A 93 6.95 -5.93 -7.89
CA PHE A 93 7.34 -7.29 -7.52
C PHE A 93 6.62 -7.74 -6.26
N GLN A 94 6.12 -8.97 -6.29
CA GLN A 94 5.52 -9.59 -5.11
C GLN A 94 6.60 -9.97 -4.09
N ALA A 95 6.34 -9.66 -2.82
CA ALA A 95 7.11 -10.12 -1.66
C ALA A 95 6.34 -11.22 -0.90
N LYS A 96 7.05 -11.93 -0.02
CA LYS A 96 6.45 -12.94 0.86
C LYS A 96 5.77 -12.34 2.09
N SER A 97 6.11 -11.09 2.43
CA SER A 97 5.60 -10.37 3.61
C SER A 97 5.65 -8.86 3.38
N ILE A 98 4.86 -8.11 4.15
CA ILE A 98 4.87 -6.65 4.19
C ILE A 98 6.26 -6.16 4.62
N ARG A 99 6.86 -6.80 5.62
CA ARG A 99 8.23 -6.48 6.07
C ARG A 99 9.27 -6.65 4.98
N GLU A 100 9.17 -7.72 4.18
CA GLU A 100 10.06 -7.92 3.05
C GLU A 100 9.82 -6.88 1.95
N ALA A 101 8.56 -6.57 1.63
CA ALA A 101 8.22 -5.55 0.65
C ALA A 101 8.82 -4.19 1.03
N ILE A 102 8.64 -3.74 2.28
CA ILE A 102 9.22 -2.49 2.79
C ILE A 102 10.74 -2.49 2.65
N ARG A 103 11.40 -3.59 3.02
CA ARG A 103 12.87 -3.70 2.96
C ARG A 103 13.41 -3.62 1.53
N LEU A 104 12.66 -4.17 0.56
CA LEU A 104 13.06 -4.22 -0.84
C LEU A 104 12.55 -3.04 -1.67
N TYR A 105 11.76 -2.16 -1.06
CA TYR A 105 11.15 -1.02 -1.74
C TYR A 105 12.23 -0.02 -2.15
N GLU A 106 12.36 0.21 -3.44
CA GLU A 106 13.23 1.25 -3.97
C GLU A 106 12.42 2.53 -4.13
N ILE A 107 12.90 3.62 -3.51
CA ILE A 107 12.26 4.93 -3.63
C ILE A 107 12.28 5.30 -5.11
N ILE A 108 11.10 5.64 -5.63
CA ILE A 108 10.94 6.17 -6.98
C ILE A 108 11.73 7.48 -7.05
N TYR A 109 12.81 7.48 -7.83
CA TYR A 109 13.57 8.70 -8.09
C TYR A 109 12.72 9.59 -8.99
N ASN A 110 12.11 10.62 -8.41
CA ASN A 110 11.40 11.64 -9.17
C ASN A 110 12.25 12.92 -9.16
N PRO A 111 12.99 13.25 -10.24
CA PRO A 111 13.85 14.44 -10.28
C PRO A 111 13.10 15.77 -10.14
N ILE A 112 11.77 15.74 -10.16
CA ILE A 112 10.91 16.92 -9.95
C ILE A 112 10.84 17.32 -8.46
N LEU A 113 11.10 16.39 -7.52
CA LEU A 113 11.04 16.64 -6.07
C LEU A 113 12.36 17.12 -5.46
N ASP A 114 13.48 17.10 -6.19
CA ASP A 114 14.79 17.62 -5.74
C ASP A 114 14.94 19.15 -6.00
N LYS A 115 13.84 19.85 -6.31
CA LYS A 115 13.78 21.31 -6.45
C LYS A 115 12.77 21.93 -5.49
N GLU A 116 12.93 21.71 -4.20
CA GLU A 116 12.45 22.62 -3.15
C GLU A 116 13.56 22.88 -2.13
#